data_AF-A0A4R2N8U0-F1
#
_entry.id   AF-A0A4R2N8U0-F1
#
_cell.length_a   1.000
_cell.length_b   1.000
_cell.length_c   1.000
_cell.angle_alpha   90.00
_cell.angle_beta   90.00
_cell.angle_gamma   90.00
#
_symmetry.space_group_name_H-M   'P 1'
#
loop_
_entity.id
_entity.type
_entity.pdbx_description
1 polymer ?
#
loop_
_entity_poly.entity_id
_entity_poly.type
_entity_poly.pdbx_seq_one_letter_code
_entity_poly.pdbx_strand_id
1 'polypeptide(L)'
;MSLFKSTKKTEFCPECQAPLHIRRGKQGLFLGCSAYPECSYLKPLQQISHIVKTLDEICPQCGKLLQLKSGHFGLFIGCSDYPNCHFIVTHESEQKETFSCPACNKHQLVERVGRSGKVFWGCEGYPECRFTLSTKPTESVLAKYIKHE
;
A
#
# COMPACT_ATOMS: atom_id res chain seq x y z
N MET A 1 3.79 -1.15 46.39
CA MET A 1 3.56 0.17 45.74
C MET A 1 3.42 -0.08 44.25
N SER A 2 2.24 0.16 43.66
CA SER A 2 1.97 -0.21 42.26
C SER A 2 2.62 0.79 41.30
N LEU A 3 3.57 0.31 40.48
CA LEU A 3 4.36 1.07 39.51
C LEU A 3 3.60 1.37 38.20
N PHE A 4 2.37 0.88 38.06
CA PHE A 4 1.57 1.02 36.83
C PHE A 4 0.36 1.92 37.06
N LYS A 5 0.59 3.24 37.18
CA LYS A 5 -0.52 4.21 36.98
C LYS A 5 -0.73 4.36 35.48
N SER A 6 -1.66 3.58 34.93
CA SER A 6 -2.19 3.82 33.58
C SER A 6 -2.94 5.15 33.60
N THR A 7 -2.29 6.24 33.20
CA THR A 7 -2.93 7.53 32.94
C THR A 7 -3.78 7.44 31.69
N LYS A 8 -4.89 6.69 31.75
CA LYS A 8 -5.92 6.73 30.71
C LYS A 8 -6.51 8.13 30.72
N LYS A 9 -6.16 8.94 29.71
CA LYS A 9 -6.76 10.25 29.50
C LYS A 9 -8.18 10.04 28.98
N THR A 10 -9.17 10.24 29.82
CA THR A 10 -10.59 10.19 29.44
C THR A 10 -10.91 11.43 28.62
N GLU A 11 -11.28 11.25 27.35
CA GLU A 11 -11.78 12.34 26.50
C GLU A 11 -13.31 12.49 26.67
N PHE A 12 -13.81 13.72 26.59
CA PHE A 12 -15.25 14.03 26.72
C PHE A 12 -15.85 14.41 25.36
N CYS A 13 -17.13 14.10 25.18
CA CYS A 13 -17.89 14.41 23.97
C CYS A 13 -18.16 15.92 23.84
N PRO A 14 -17.95 16.56 22.66
CA PRO A 14 -18.22 17.98 22.47
C PRO A 14 -19.73 18.32 22.46
N GLU A 15 -20.61 17.36 22.17
CA GLU A 15 -22.06 17.61 22.04
C GLU A 15 -22.83 17.49 23.36
N CYS A 16 -22.44 16.55 24.23
CA CYS A 16 -23.17 16.24 25.46
C CYS A 16 -22.29 16.18 26.71
N GLN A 17 -20.98 16.41 26.58
CA GLN A 17 -19.98 16.34 27.66
C GLN A 17 -19.87 14.98 28.37
N ALA A 18 -20.57 13.95 27.91
CA ALA A 18 -20.44 12.60 28.41
C ALA A 18 -19.06 12.01 28.04
N PRO A 19 -18.49 11.09 28.85
CA PRO A 19 -17.20 10.48 28.55
C PRO A 19 -17.25 9.63 27.27
N LEU A 20 -16.18 9.66 26.50
CA LEU A 20 -15.99 8.82 25.32
C LEU A 20 -15.35 7.49 25.70
N HIS A 21 -15.85 6.39 25.15
CA HIS A 21 -15.30 5.05 25.33
C HIS A 21 -14.80 4.46 24.01
N ILE A 22 -13.72 3.69 24.08
CA ILE A 22 -13.21 2.94 22.95
C ILE A 22 -14.18 1.79 22.66
N ARG A 23 -14.77 1.80 21.46
CA ARG A 23 -15.65 0.76 20.91
C ARG A 23 -15.06 0.22 19.61
N ARG A 24 -15.48 -0.98 19.20
CA ARG A 24 -15.05 -1.64 17.95
C ARG A 24 -16.17 -1.59 16.92
N GLY A 25 -15.88 -1.04 15.74
CA GLY A 25 -16.80 -0.97 14.61
C GLY A 25 -16.27 -1.71 13.39
N LYS A 26 -16.97 -1.58 12.25
CA LYS A 26 -16.56 -2.18 10.96
C LYS A 26 -15.22 -1.62 10.45
N GLN A 27 -14.99 -0.33 10.64
CA GLN A 27 -13.81 0.39 10.14
C GLN A 27 -12.63 0.43 11.14
N GLY A 28 -12.77 -0.22 12.31
CA GLY A 28 -11.72 -0.23 13.34
C GLY A 28 -12.22 0.23 14.71
N LEU A 29 -11.27 0.56 15.58
CA LEU A 29 -11.57 1.11 16.90
C LEU A 29 -11.93 2.60 16.76
N PHE A 30 -12.91 3.05 17.54
CA PHE A 30 -13.34 4.44 17.59
C PHE A 30 -13.72 4.83 19.01
N LEU A 31 -13.70 6.12 19.30
CA LEU A 31 -14.24 6.70 20.52
C LEU A 31 -15.71 7.03 20.30
N GLY A 32 -16.59 6.30 20.98
CA GLY A 32 -18.04 6.54 20.95
C GLY A 32 -18.54 7.14 22.25
N CYS A 33 -19.58 7.97 22.15
CA CYS A 33 -20.24 8.55 23.32
C CYS A 33 -20.83 7.47 24.25
N SER A 34 -20.66 7.64 25.56
CA SER A 34 -21.30 6.80 26.58
C SER A 34 -22.84 6.93 26.57
N ALA A 35 -23.36 8.11 26.25
CA ALA A 35 -24.79 8.42 26.21
C ALA A 35 -25.51 7.96 24.93
N TYR A 36 -24.92 7.06 24.13
CA TYR A 36 -25.64 6.43 23.01
C TYR A 36 -26.81 5.59 23.53
N PRO A 37 -28.04 5.67 22.96
CA PRO A 37 -28.41 6.26 21.67
C PRO A 37 -28.80 7.74 21.70
N GLU A 38 -28.88 8.39 22.86
CA GLU A 38 -29.28 9.80 22.98
C GLU A 38 -28.24 10.76 22.37
N CYS A 39 -26.97 10.36 22.33
CA CYS A 39 -25.90 11.06 21.63
C CYS A 39 -25.13 10.08 20.72
N SER A 40 -25.14 10.36 19.41
CA SER A 40 -24.51 9.53 18.37
C SER A 40 -23.11 10.01 17.96
N TYR A 41 -22.49 10.88 18.77
CA TYR A 41 -21.14 11.35 18.52
C TYR A 41 -20.14 10.20 18.47
N LEU A 42 -19.31 10.20 17.43
CA LEU A 42 -18.21 9.27 17.25
C LEU A 42 -16.97 10.01 16.75
N LYS A 43 -15.82 9.62 17.27
CA LYS A 43 -14.50 10.11 16.86
C LYS A 43 -13.64 8.92 16.45
N PRO A 44 -13.16 8.84 15.20
CA PRO A 44 -12.26 7.77 14.79
C PRO A 44 -10.95 7.87 15.58
N LEU A 45 -10.42 6.74 16.04
CA LEU A 45 -9.08 6.71 16.60
C LEU A 45 -8.11 6.81 15.43
N GLN A 46 -7.40 7.94 15.32
CA GLN A 46 -6.31 8.06 14.36
C GLN A 46 -5.33 6.93 14.60
N GLN A 47 -5.14 6.10 13.58
CA GLN A 47 -4.21 4.99 13.64
C GLN A 47 -2.81 5.57 13.77
N ILE A 48 -2.18 5.34 14.91
CA ILE A 48 -0.85 5.87 15.22
C ILE A 48 0.14 5.17 14.30
N SER A 49 0.55 5.84 13.21
CA SER A 49 1.69 5.42 12.42
C SER A 49 2.96 5.79 13.18
N HIS A 50 3.83 4.81 13.44
CA HIS A 50 5.10 5.10 14.10
C HIS A 50 6.08 5.70 13.09
N ILE A 51 6.71 6.81 13.44
CA ILE A 51 7.72 7.46 12.62
C ILE A 51 9.02 6.67 12.81
N VAL A 52 9.52 6.07 11.73
CA VAL A 52 10.77 5.30 11.71
C VAL A 52 11.95 6.23 11.45
N LYS A 53 11.82 7.09 10.45
CA LYS A 53 12.88 8.02 10.03
C LYS A 53 12.30 9.26 9.36
N THR A 54 12.88 10.42 9.63
CA THR A 54 12.68 11.66 8.85
C THR A 54 13.60 11.67 7.64
N LEU A 55 13.05 11.94 6.46
CA LEU A 55 13.81 12.10 5.22
C LEU A 55 14.08 13.59 4.98
N ASP A 56 15.13 13.87 4.22
CA ASP A 56 15.49 15.24 3.78
C ASP A 56 14.70 15.69 2.53
N GLU A 57 13.80 14.84 2.05
CA GLU A 57 12.91 15.12 0.92
C GLU A 57 11.71 15.97 1.35
N ILE A 58 11.29 16.87 0.45
CA ILE A 58 10.20 17.81 0.70
C ILE A 58 8.91 17.29 0.08
N CYS A 59 7.81 17.39 0.83
CA CYS A 59 6.48 17.09 0.36
C CYS A 59 6.05 18.09 -0.72
N PRO A 60 5.66 17.63 -1.93
CA PRO A 60 5.28 18.51 -3.03
C PRO A 60 3.96 19.26 -2.77
N GLN A 61 3.14 18.80 -1.82
CA GLN A 61 1.83 19.38 -1.53
C GLN A 61 1.88 20.51 -0.48
N CYS A 62 2.80 20.45 0.48
CA CYS A 62 2.84 21.42 1.59
C CYS A 62 4.23 21.97 1.93
N GLY A 63 5.29 21.50 1.27
CA GLY A 63 6.65 21.98 1.50
C GLY A 63 7.29 21.50 2.80
N LYS A 64 6.63 20.65 3.59
CA LYS A 64 7.18 20.04 4.81
C LYS A 64 7.93 18.74 4.50
N LEU A 65 8.79 18.30 5.41
CA LEU A 65 9.61 17.10 5.21
C LEU A 65 8.76 15.81 5.08
N LEU A 66 9.30 14.85 4.35
CA LEU A 66 8.76 13.49 4.26
C LEU A 66 9.31 12.61 5.40
N GLN A 67 8.55 11.60 5.78
CA GLN A 67 8.87 10.68 6.86
C GLN A 67 8.55 9.25 6.45
N LEU A 68 9.48 8.34 6.71
CA LEU A 68 9.25 6.90 6.67
C LEU A 68 8.46 6.51 7.93
N LYS A 69 7.28 5.98 7.73
CA LYS A 69 6.33 5.58 8.75
C LYS A 69 6.03 4.10 8.63
N SER A 70 5.81 3.41 9.75
CA SER A 70 5.34 2.04 9.78
C SER A 70 3.83 2.01 10.07
N GLY A 71 3.05 1.53 9.10
CA GLY A 71 1.61 1.31 9.20
C GLY A 71 1.26 -0.17 9.23
N HIS A 72 -0.05 -0.48 9.15
CA HIS A 72 -0.54 -1.86 9.14
C HIS A 72 -0.11 -2.64 7.90
N PHE A 73 -0.08 -1.98 6.73
CA PHE A 73 0.30 -2.60 5.45
C PHE A 73 1.82 -2.60 5.20
N GLY A 74 2.62 -2.18 6.18
CA GLY A 74 4.08 -2.09 6.06
C GLY A 74 4.62 -0.66 6.15
N LEU A 75 5.84 -0.49 5.69
CA LEU A 75 6.52 0.81 5.64
C LEU A 75 6.00 1.64 4.48
N PHE A 76 5.80 2.92 4.71
CA PHE A 76 5.41 3.88 3.68
C PHE A 76 6.05 5.24 3.97
N ILE A 77 6.25 6.04 2.92
CA ILE A 77 6.73 7.42 3.07
C ILE A 77 5.52 8.34 3.01
N GLY A 78 5.36 9.21 4.01
CA GLY A 78 4.27 10.16 4.07
C GLY A 78 4.72 11.52 4.61
N CYS A 79 3.89 12.54 4.40
CA CYS A 79 4.19 13.87 4.91
C CYS A 79 4.33 13.89 6.44
N SER A 80 5.26 14.70 6.97
CA SER A 80 5.40 14.93 8.40
C SER A 80 4.19 15.63 9.02
N ASP A 81 3.39 16.33 8.21
CA ASP A 81 2.28 17.18 8.66
C ASP A 81 0.91 16.50 8.67
N TYR A 82 0.89 15.17 8.61
CA TYR A 82 -0.33 14.42 8.84
C TYR A 82 -0.87 14.73 10.25
N PRO A 83 -2.16 15.08 10.43
CA PRO A 83 -3.30 14.88 9.54
C PRO A 83 -3.66 16.04 8.59
N ASN A 84 -2.95 17.16 8.63
CA ASN A 84 -3.27 18.32 7.77
C ASN A 84 -2.87 18.08 6.31
N CYS A 85 -1.80 17.29 6.09
CA CYS A 85 -1.38 16.84 4.77
C CYS A 85 -1.43 15.31 4.67
N HIS A 86 -2.27 14.82 3.76
CA HIS A 86 -2.48 13.38 3.50
C HIS A 86 -1.56 12.81 2.41
N PHE A 87 -0.54 13.55 1.98
CA PHE A 87 0.38 13.11 0.93
C PHE A 87 1.17 11.87 1.38
N ILE A 88 1.17 10.86 0.50
CA ILE A 88 1.94 9.62 0.64
C ILE A 88 2.68 9.37 -0.68
N VAL A 89 3.91 8.87 -0.59
CA VAL A 89 4.66 8.43 -1.77
C VAL A 89 4.22 7.02 -2.09
N THR A 90 3.50 6.87 -3.19
CA THR A 90 3.21 5.57 -3.78
C THR A 90 4.34 5.28 -4.75
N HIS A 91 5.26 4.39 -4.40
CA HIS A 91 6.13 3.80 -5.43
C HIS A 91 5.24 2.93 -6.31
N GLU A 92 4.78 3.48 -7.44
CA GLU A 92 4.40 2.67 -8.59
C GLU A 92 5.64 1.85 -8.94
N SER A 93 5.60 0.55 -8.66
CA SER A 93 6.68 -0.37 -8.95
C SER A 93 7.17 -0.12 -10.36
N GLU A 94 8.43 0.33 -10.44
CA GLU A 94 9.09 0.80 -11.64
C GLU A 94 8.78 -0.15 -12.81
N GLN A 95 8.10 0.43 -13.80
CA GLN A 95 8.02 -0.02 -15.19
C GLN A 95 8.30 -1.52 -15.38
N LYS A 96 7.25 -2.34 -15.37
CA LYS A 96 7.36 -3.71 -15.90
C LYS A 96 7.94 -3.60 -17.30
N GLU A 97 9.19 -4.01 -17.47
CA GLU A 97 9.87 -4.07 -18.76
C GLU A 97 8.98 -4.90 -19.71
N THR A 98 8.36 -4.23 -20.68
CA THR A 98 7.49 -4.88 -21.66
C THR A 98 8.35 -5.46 -22.77
N PHE A 99 8.42 -6.78 -22.85
CA PHE A 99 9.19 -7.47 -23.88
C PHE A 99 8.28 -7.89 -25.05
N SER A 100 8.65 -7.53 -26.27
CA SER A 100 7.94 -7.98 -27.48
C SER A 100 8.18 -9.47 -27.72
N CYS A 101 7.15 -10.19 -28.18
CA CYS A 101 7.24 -11.61 -28.50
C CYS A 101 8.06 -11.82 -29.79
N PRO A 102 9.17 -12.57 -29.77
CA PRO A 102 10.05 -12.75 -30.93
C PRO A 102 9.43 -13.61 -32.04
N ALA A 103 8.41 -14.41 -31.72
CA ALA A 103 7.77 -15.30 -32.69
C ALA A 103 6.73 -14.60 -33.57
N CYS A 104 6.00 -13.61 -33.01
CA CYS A 104 4.96 -12.90 -33.77
C CYS A 104 5.29 -11.42 -34.02
N ASN A 105 6.22 -10.83 -33.27
CA ASN A 105 6.60 -9.41 -33.30
C ASN A 105 5.41 -8.42 -33.19
N LYS A 106 4.22 -8.89 -32.81
CA LYS A 106 2.97 -8.11 -32.74
C LYS A 106 2.48 -7.89 -31.30
N HIS A 107 2.74 -8.85 -30.42
CA HIS A 107 2.22 -8.86 -29.04
C HIS A 107 3.35 -8.88 -28.02
N GLN A 108 3.04 -8.53 -26.77
CA GLN A 108 4.00 -8.54 -25.66
C GLN A 108 4.00 -9.89 -24.91
N LEU A 109 5.09 -10.14 -24.20
CA LEU A 109 5.22 -11.25 -23.27
C LEU A 109 4.68 -10.86 -21.90
N VAL A 110 3.70 -11.61 -21.43
CA VAL A 110 3.08 -11.44 -20.12
C VAL A 110 3.49 -12.57 -19.19
N GLU A 111 3.73 -12.21 -17.94
CA GLU A 111 3.98 -13.18 -16.87
C GLU A 111 2.71 -13.96 -16.54
N ARG A 112 2.78 -15.28 -16.56
CA ARG A 112 1.68 -16.20 -16.25
C ARG A 112 2.17 -17.28 -15.29
N VAL A 113 1.28 -17.77 -14.44
CA VAL A 113 1.56 -18.86 -13.52
C VAL A 113 0.97 -20.15 -14.09
N GLY A 114 1.80 -21.17 -14.28
CA GLY A 114 1.36 -22.48 -14.75
C GLY A 114 0.64 -23.28 -13.66
N ARG A 115 0.00 -24.39 -14.04
CA ARG A 115 -0.66 -25.31 -13.09
C ARG A 115 0.27 -25.83 -11.99
N SER A 116 1.57 -25.93 -12.29
CA SER A 116 2.61 -26.37 -11.34
C SER A 116 3.11 -25.25 -10.43
N GLY A 117 2.52 -24.04 -10.46
CA GLY A 117 2.97 -22.87 -9.71
C GLY A 117 4.24 -22.19 -10.24
N LYS A 118 4.85 -22.73 -11.30
CA LYS A 118 6.01 -22.12 -11.95
C LYS A 118 5.56 -20.96 -12.83
N VAL A 119 6.28 -19.85 -12.73
CA VAL A 119 6.10 -18.68 -13.58
C VAL A 119 6.67 -18.95 -14.97
N PHE A 120 5.94 -18.55 -16.00
CA PHE A 120 6.38 -18.56 -17.39
C PHE A 120 5.88 -17.30 -18.09
N TRP A 121 6.60 -16.87 -19.12
CA TRP A 121 6.23 -15.71 -19.94
C TRP A 121 5.58 -16.19 -21.23
N GLY A 122 4.31 -15.87 -21.41
CA GLY A 122 3.53 -16.25 -22.58
C GLY A 122 3.21 -15.05 -23.45
N CYS A 123 3.05 -15.27 -24.76
CA CYS A 123 2.55 -14.25 -25.66
C CYS A 123 1.11 -13.83 -25.27
N GLU A 124 0.82 -12.54 -25.29
CA GLU A 124 -0.52 -12.02 -25.01
C GLU A 124 -1.55 -12.49 -26.04
N GLY A 125 -1.17 -12.51 -27.32
CA GLY A 125 -2.01 -12.99 -28.43
C GLY A 125 -2.28 -14.50 -28.47
N TYR A 126 -2.29 -15.20 -27.34
CA TYR A 126 -2.83 -16.57 -27.26
C TYR A 126 -4.34 -16.50 -27.49
N PRO A 127 -4.95 -17.31 -28.38
CA PRO A 127 -4.44 -18.58 -28.93
C PRO A 127 -3.69 -18.49 -30.28
N GLU A 128 -3.61 -17.32 -30.92
CA GLU A 128 -2.98 -17.13 -32.23
C GLU A 128 -1.47 -17.32 -32.19
N CYS A 129 -0.82 -16.90 -31.10
CA CYS A 129 0.59 -17.13 -30.84
C CYS A 129 0.77 -17.95 -29.55
N ARG A 130 1.34 -19.16 -29.69
CA ARG A 130 1.59 -20.10 -28.58
C ARG A 130 3.01 -20.05 -28.03
N PHE A 131 3.75 -18.97 -28.31
CA PHE A 131 5.10 -18.80 -27.82
C PHE A 131 5.12 -18.65 -26.29
N THR A 132 6.00 -19.40 -25.64
CA THR A 132 6.19 -19.41 -24.19
C THR A 132 7.66 -19.51 -23.84
N LEU A 133 8.05 -18.87 -22.73
CA LEU A 133 9.40 -18.93 -22.16
C LEU A 133 9.32 -19.28 -20.68
N SER A 134 10.12 -20.25 -20.25
CA SER A 134 10.19 -20.66 -18.83
C SER A 134 11.10 -19.75 -17.98
N THR A 135 11.92 -18.93 -18.62
CA THR A 135 12.91 -18.04 -17.99
C THR A 135 12.56 -16.57 -18.24
N LYS A 136 13.02 -15.66 -17.36
CA LYS A 136 12.73 -14.24 -17.47
C LYS A 136 13.20 -13.73 -18.84
N PRO A 137 12.33 -13.07 -19.64
CA PRO A 137 12.72 -12.47 -20.89
C PRO A 137 13.75 -11.39 -20.59
N THR A 138 14.91 -11.53 -21.23
CA THR A 138 16.00 -10.56 -21.25
C THR A 138 16.43 -10.43 -22.70
N GLU A 139 16.99 -9.28 -23.09
CA GLU A 139 17.41 -9.05 -24.49
C GLU A 139 18.30 -10.18 -25.04
N SER A 140 19.22 -10.69 -24.21
CA SER A 140 20.13 -11.78 -24.57
C SER A 140 19.42 -13.12 -24.78
N VAL A 141 18.36 -13.40 -24.03
CA VAL A 141 17.55 -14.62 -24.20
C VAL A 141 16.68 -14.50 -25.43
N LEU A 142 16.03 -13.36 -25.66
CA LEU A 142 15.18 -13.11 -26.81
C LEU A 142 15.97 -13.17 -28.14
N ALA A 143 17.19 -12.65 -28.15
CA ALA A 143 18.08 -12.68 -29.32
C ALA A 143 18.41 -14.12 -29.79
N LYS A 144 18.39 -15.12 -28.90
CA LYS A 144 18.60 -16.53 -29.28
C LYS A 144 17.46 -17.10 -30.11
N TYR A 145 16.25 -16.58 -29.95
CA TYR A 145 15.07 -17.04 -30.68
C TYR A 145 14.84 -16.29 -32.00
N ILE A 146 15.63 -15.25 -32.28
CA ILE A 146 15.61 -14.49 -33.55
C ILE A 146 16.51 -15.15 -34.61
N LYS A 147 17.51 -15.96 -34.21
CA LYS A 147 18.44 -16.63 -35.13
C LYS A 147 18.00 -18.07 -35.44
N HIS A 148 17.13 -18.24 -36.42
CA HIS A 148 17.02 -19.48 -37.19
C HIS A 148 16.61 -19.15 -38.63
N GLU A 149 17.61 -18.79 -39.45
CA GLU A 149 17.70 -19.25 -40.84
C GLU A 149 18.50 -20.56 -40.86
#